data_AF-A0A352T5N8-F1
#
_entry.id   AF-A0A352T5N8-F1
#
_cell.length_a   1.000
_cell.length_b   1.000
_cell.length_c   1.000
_cell.angle_alpha   90.00
_cell.angle_beta   90.00
_cell.angle_gamma   90.00
#
_symmetry.space_group_name_H-M   'P 1'
#
loop_
_entity.id
_entity.type
_entity.pdbx_description
1 polymer ?
#
loop_
_entity_poly.entity_id
_entity_poly.type
_entity_poly.pdbx_seq_one_letter_code
_entity_poly.pdbx_strand_id
1 'polypeptide(L)'
;MAKSKQRKFYVVSIIVSFILSVLLSIGGYLVGADMGIFNKDTIYKSMSAAGYYNGIYEDVVSTSKQLGRPMMLHAEVFENVFYYNEVKDDIQNNLEAQLAGTMYTPDTSQIRERLNSNIEDYARKNNIEIGTQQQTAIDGFLTQIEDNYKSSLGITFINYYVSMRKMFDNIYFKVLAAILVLIMIAVFIIIKDHRYVHRAIRYITYSTLAAAYMTGIIPMYLYIKGIYRRLAISPAYYYNMLIKTADKSLLMFVYISIFFLVLSAGLIALTIILKNNLKKKASHSHTHHSHHSHHEAEE
;
A
#
# COMPACT_ATOMS: atom_id res chain seq x y z
N MET A 1 -35.62 25.45 32.75
CA MET A 1 -34.19 25.58 32.37
C MET A 1 -33.41 24.27 32.20
N ALA A 2 -33.71 23.18 32.94
CA ALA A 2 -32.96 21.92 32.83
C ALA A 2 -33.06 21.20 31.46
N LYS A 3 -34.23 21.21 30.81
CA LYS A 3 -34.45 20.58 29.48
C LYS A 3 -33.67 21.26 28.35
N SER A 4 -33.50 22.58 28.36
CA SER A 4 -32.73 23.28 27.33
C SER A 4 -31.22 23.03 27.46
N LYS A 5 -30.72 22.90 28.69
CA LYS A 5 -29.32 22.56 28.98
C LYS A 5 -28.98 21.13 28.55
N GLN A 6 -29.84 20.15 28.87
CA GLN A 6 -29.71 18.77 28.38
C GLN A 6 -29.76 18.66 26.84
N ARG A 7 -30.62 19.44 26.18
CA ARG A 7 -30.73 19.45 24.71
C ARG A 7 -29.48 20.03 24.04
N LYS A 8 -28.84 21.05 24.64
CA LYS A 8 -27.58 21.63 24.14
C LYS A 8 -26.42 20.63 24.19
N PHE A 9 -26.26 19.90 25.29
CA PHE A 9 -25.20 18.88 25.43
C PHE A 9 -25.34 17.73 24.40
N TYR A 10 -26.57 17.27 24.17
CA TYR A 10 -26.84 16.24 23.17
C TYR A 10 -26.44 16.66 21.74
N VAL A 11 -26.69 17.91 21.36
CA VAL A 11 -26.33 18.45 20.04
C VAL A 11 -24.82 18.58 19.86
N VAL A 12 -24.11 19.08 20.88
CA VAL A 12 -22.64 19.19 20.84
C VAL A 12 -22.00 17.82 20.64
N SER A 13 -22.42 16.82 21.42
CA SER A 13 -21.88 15.47 21.33
C SER A 13 -22.14 14.82 19.95
N ILE A 14 -23.28 15.07 19.32
CA ILE A 14 -23.53 14.60 17.93
C ILE A 14 -22.53 15.24 16.95
N ILE A 15 -22.37 16.56 17.00
CA ILE A 15 -21.49 17.29 16.08
C ILE A 15 -20.04 16.83 16.26
N VAL A 16 -19.57 16.72 17.51
CA VAL A 16 -18.20 16.28 17.81
C VAL A 16 -18.00 14.82 17.39
N SER A 17 -19.01 13.96 17.51
CA SER A 17 -18.93 12.57 17.02
C SER A 17 -18.85 12.49 15.51
N PHE A 18 -19.58 13.36 14.80
CA PHE A 18 -19.47 13.46 13.35
C PHE A 18 -18.05 13.90 12.94
N ILE A 19 -17.52 14.95 13.58
CA ILE A 19 -16.14 15.41 13.34
C ILE A 19 -15.13 14.29 13.62
N LEU A 20 -15.30 13.58 14.75
CA LEU A 20 -14.45 12.43 15.09
C LEU A 20 -14.50 11.33 14.02
N SER A 21 -15.67 11.04 13.45
CA SER A 21 -15.78 10.04 12.36
C SER A 21 -15.01 10.46 11.10
N VAL A 22 -15.05 11.75 10.76
CA VAL A 22 -14.30 12.29 9.61
C VAL A 22 -12.79 12.22 9.88
N LEU A 23 -12.34 12.62 11.08
CA LEU A 23 -10.94 12.55 11.46
C LEU A 23 -10.39 11.11 11.44
N LEU A 24 -11.14 10.17 12.01
CA LEU A 24 -10.78 8.74 11.98
C LEU A 24 -10.75 8.20 10.55
N SER A 25 -11.67 8.62 9.68
CA SER A 25 -11.69 8.20 8.28
C SER A 25 -10.48 8.73 7.51
N ILE A 26 -10.15 10.01 7.67
CA ILE A 26 -8.96 10.62 7.04
C ILE A 26 -7.70 9.91 7.54
N GLY A 27 -7.58 9.67 8.85
CA GLY A 27 -6.48 8.90 9.44
C GLY A 27 -6.39 7.49 8.85
N GLY A 28 -7.53 6.82 8.69
CA GLY A 28 -7.61 5.50 8.07
C GLY A 28 -7.15 5.50 6.60
N TYR A 29 -7.55 6.50 5.81
CA TYR A 29 -7.07 6.64 4.43
C TYR A 29 -5.57 6.95 4.36
N LEU A 30 -5.03 7.77 5.26
CA LEU A 30 -3.58 8.03 5.31
C LEU A 30 -2.80 6.75 5.62
N VAL A 31 -3.17 6.02 6.67
CA VAL A 31 -2.52 4.75 7.03
C VAL A 31 -2.70 3.72 5.90
N GLY A 32 -3.87 3.67 5.26
CA GLY A 32 -4.13 2.74 4.15
C GLY A 32 -3.31 3.03 2.91
N ALA A 33 -3.09 4.31 2.61
CA ALA A 33 -2.23 4.73 1.52
C ALA A 33 -0.76 4.38 1.81
N ASP A 34 -0.30 4.61 3.05
CA ASP A 34 1.05 4.28 3.52
C ASP A 34 1.35 2.77 3.46
N MET A 35 0.43 1.93 3.94
CA MET A 35 0.56 0.47 3.89
C MET A 35 0.31 -0.11 2.49
N GLY A 36 -0.45 0.60 1.67
CA GLY A 36 -0.87 0.18 0.33
C GLY A 36 0.06 0.72 -0.75
N ILE A 37 -0.42 1.72 -1.49
CA ILE A 37 0.19 2.19 -2.74
C ILE A 37 1.57 2.82 -2.51
N PHE A 38 1.79 3.49 -1.38
CA PHE A 38 3.08 4.14 -1.07
C PHE A 38 4.09 3.21 -0.40
N ASN A 39 3.71 1.95 -0.11
CA ASN A 39 4.60 0.96 0.45
C ASN A 39 5.46 0.28 -0.64
N LYS A 40 6.79 0.37 -0.51
CA LYS A 40 7.72 -0.28 -1.46
C LYS A 40 7.56 -1.81 -1.50
N ASP A 41 7.28 -2.44 -0.36
CA ASP A 41 7.12 -3.90 -0.30
C ASP A 41 5.83 -4.34 -0.99
N THR A 42 4.79 -3.49 -0.97
CA THR A 42 3.57 -3.73 -1.76
C THR A 42 3.88 -3.75 -3.25
N ILE A 43 4.77 -2.88 -3.73
CA ILE A 43 5.22 -2.88 -5.12
C ILE A 43 6.03 -4.15 -5.44
N TYR A 44 7.06 -4.47 -4.64
CA TYR A 44 7.87 -5.68 -4.87
C TYR A 44 7.06 -6.96 -4.87
N LYS A 45 6.16 -7.10 -3.90
CA LYS A 45 5.26 -8.26 -3.84
C LYS A 45 4.30 -8.29 -5.03
N SER A 46 3.97 -7.15 -5.64
CA SER A 46 3.12 -7.08 -6.84
C SER A 46 3.90 -7.42 -8.09
N MET A 47 5.14 -6.93 -8.23
CA MET A 47 6.06 -7.31 -9.31
C MET A 47 6.30 -8.82 -9.34
N SER A 48 6.60 -9.42 -8.19
CA SER A 48 6.80 -10.87 -8.08
C SER A 48 5.52 -11.65 -8.40
N ALA A 49 4.38 -11.28 -7.80
CA ALA A 49 3.12 -11.99 -8.01
C ALA A 49 2.54 -11.84 -9.43
N ALA A 50 2.90 -10.77 -10.15
CA ALA A 50 2.44 -10.50 -11.51
C ALA A 50 3.36 -11.08 -12.60
N GLY A 51 4.47 -11.73 -12.23
CA GLY A 51 5.46 -12.21 -13.20
C GLY A 51 6.23 -11.08 -13.89
N TYR A 52 6.30 -9.89 -13.28
CA TYR A 52 6.94 -8.71 -13.88
C TYR A 52 8.41 -8.94 -14.26
N TYR A 53 9.18 -9.50 -13.33
CA TYR A 53 10.60 -9.81 -13.56
C TYR A 53 10.81 -10.82 -14.69
N ASN A 54 9.92 -11.82 -14.78
CA ASN A 54 9.97 -12.83 -15.84
C ASN A 54 9.62 -12.21 -17.20
N GLY A 55 8.60 -11.35 -17.25
CA GLY A 55 8.22 -10.65 -18.47
C GLY A 55 9.36 -9.80 -19.05
N ILE A 56 10.06 -9.03 -18.20
CA ILE A 56 11.24 -8.27 -18.66
C ILE A 56 12.37 -9.20 -19.11
N TYR A 57 12.64 -10.27 -18.36
CA TYR A 57 13.66 -11.26 -18.75
C TYR A 57 13.36 -11.84 -20.14
N GLU A 58 12.12 -12.29 -20.38
CA GLU A 58 11.70 -12.84 -21.67
C GLU A 58 11.78 -11.79 -22.80
N ASP A 59 11.37 -10.55 -22.54
CA ASP A 59 11.44 -9.45 -23.51
C ASP A 59 12.88 -9.10 -23.88
N VAL A 60 13.79 -9.04 -22.90
CA VAL A 60 15.23 -8.80 -23.13
C VAL A 60 15.81 -9.90 -24.02
N VAL A 61 15.55 -11.18 -23.70
CA VAL A 61 16.04 -12.32 -24.47
C VAL A 61 15.45 -12.33 -25.89
N SER A 62 14.14 -12.13 -26.02
CA SER A 62 13.44 -12.14 -27.30
C SER A 62 13.91 -11.00 -28.21
N THR A 63 13.98 -9.78 -27.67
CA THR A 63 14.43 -8.60 -28.42
C THR A 63 15.88 -8.75 -28.85
N SER A 64 16.75 -9.28 -27.98
CA SER A 64 18.16 -9.54 -28.33
C SER A 64 18.28 -10.52 -29.49
N LYS A 65 17.50 -11.62 -29.47
CA LYS A 65 17.43 -12.57 -30.60
C LYS A 65 16.92 -11.91 -31.88
N GLN A 66 15.93 -11.03 -31.80
CA GLN A 66 15.41 -10.31 -32.97
C GLN A 66 16.45 -9.36 -33.56
N LEU A 67 17.17 -8.63 -32.72
CA LEU A 67 18.26 -7.73 -33.13
C LEU A 67 19.43 -8.51 -33.77
N GLY A 68 19.66 -9.77 -33.39
CA GLY A 68 20.69 -10.62 -34.00
C GLY A 68 20.35 -11.17 -35.39
N ARG A 69 19.06 -11.24 -35.77
CA ARG A 69 18.63 -11.85 -37.05
C ARG A 69 19.22 -11.18 -38.29
N PRO A 70 19.27 -9.84 -38.41
CA PRO A 70 19.89 -9.18 -39.57
C PRO A 70 21.37 -9.52 -39.75
N MET A 71 22.06 -9.89 -38.66
CA MET A 71 23.45 -10.34 -38.69
C MET A 71 23.59 -11.86 -38.90
N MET A 72 22.49 -12.55 -39.19
CA MET A 72 22.43 -14.01 -39.36
C MET A 72 22.90 -14.79 -38.12
N LEU A 73 22.81 -14.20 -36.92
CA LEU A 73 23.12 -14.90 -35.67
C LEU A 73 21.97 -15.84 -35.30
N HIS A 74 22.31 -17.11 -35.07
CA HIS A 74 21.36 -18.12 -34.63
C HIS A 74 21.01 -17.94 -33.15
N ALA A 75 19.86 -18.48 -32.75
CA ALA A 75 19.33 -18.31 -31.38
C ALA A 75 20.26 -18.86 -30.28
N GLU A 76 21.09 -19.84 -30.61
CA GLU A 76 22.10 -20.45 -29.71
C GLU A 76 23.15 -19.44 -29.23
N VAL A 77 23.43 -18.39 -30.01
CA VAL A 77 24.39 -17.33 -29.64
C VAL A 77 23.91 -16.55 -28.39
N PHE A 78 22.61 -16.57 -28.12
CA PHE A 78 22.00 -15.88 -26.98
C PHE A 78 21.80 -16.78 -25.76
N GLU A 79 22.19 -18.06 -25.84
CA GLU A 79 22.12 -18.97 -24.69
C GLU A 79 23.11 -18.56 -23.60
N ASN A 80 22.67 -18.60 -22.34
CA ASN A 80 23.47 -18.26 -21.16
C ASN A 80 24.07 -16.84 -21.15
N VAL A 81 23.57 -15.93 -22.00
CA VAL A 81 23.98 -14.52 -22.01
C VAL A 81 23.31 -13.76 -20.85
N PHE A 82 22.01 -13.94 -20.69
CA PHE A 82 21.20 -13.28 -19.67
C PHE A 82 20.73 -14.27 -18.60
N TYR A 83 20.89 -13.91 -17.33
CA TYR A 83 20.34 -14.68 -16.21
C TYR A 83 19.18 -13.96 -15.53
N TYR A 84 18.16 -14.73 -15.16
CA TYR A 84 16.95 -14.21 -14.50
C TYR A 84 17.26 -13.43 -13.22
N ASN A 85 18.16 -13.93 -12.37
CA ASN A 85 18.49 -13.29 -11.11
C ASN A 85 19.20 -11.95 -11.32
N GLU A 86 20.11 -11.84 -12.29
CA GLU A 86 20.78 -10.58 -12.65
C GLU A 86 19.74 -9.54 -13.10
N VAL A 87 18.83 -9.92 -14.01
CA VAL A 87 17.74 -9.04 -14.45
C VAL A 87 16.87 -8.60 -13.28
N LYS A 88 16.48 -9.54 -12.41
CA LYS A 88 15.65 -9.25 -11.24
C LYS A 88 16.34 -8.26 -10.29
N ASP A 89 17.60 -8.50 -9.98
CA ASP A 89 18.38 -7.67 -9.06
C ASP A 89 18.58 -6.28 -9.64
N ASP A 90 18.90 -6.16 -10.93
CA ASP A 90 19.05 -4.86 -11.60
C ASP A 90 17.73 -4.08 -11.64
N ILE A 91 16.59 -4.75 -11.87
CA ILE A 91 15.26 -4.10 -11.78
C ILE A 91 15.01 -3.58 -10.37
N GLN A 92 15.34 -4.36 -9.33
CA GLN A 92 15.14 -3.95 -7.94
C GLN A 92 16.05 -2.78 -7.58
N ASN A 93 17.34 -2.85 -7.93
CA ASN A 93 18.30 -1.76 -7.71
C ASN A 93 17.89 -0.48 -8.45
N ASN A 94 17.39 -0.59 -9.68
CA ASN A 94 16.87 0.55 -10.43
C ASN A 94 15.69 1.19 -9.73
N LEU A 95 14.73 0.39 -9.26
CA LEU A 95 13.59 0.89 -8.51
C LEU A 95 14.02 1.57 -7.20
N GLU A 96 14.96 0.99 -6.44
CA GLU A 96 15.47 1.60 -5.21
C GLU A 96 16.13 2.95 -5.45
N ALA A 97 16.99 3.04 -6.47
CA ALA A 97 17.62 4.30 -6.85
C ALA A 97 16.58 5.35 -7.25
N GLN A 98 15.60 4.97 -8.09
CA GLN A 98 14.53 5.88 -8.51
C GLN A 98 13.70 6.37 -7.32
N LEU A 99 13.40 5.50 -6.35
CA LEU A 99 12.72 5.89 -5.10
C LEU A 99 13.56 6.84 -4.24
N ALA A 100 14.88 6.65 -4.20
CA ALA A 100 15.82 7.56 -3.54
C ALA A 100 16.02 8.88 -4.32
N GLY A 101 15.58 8.94 -5.58
CA GLY A 101 15.83 10.08 -6.48
C GLY A 101 17.24 10.10 -7.05
N THR A 102 17.91 8.96 -7.11
CA THR A 102 19.22 8.77 -7.75
C THR A 102 19.07 7.98 -9.06
N MET A 103 20.13 7.97 -9.86
CA MET A 103 20.20 7.15 -11.07
C MET A 103 20.88 5.83 -10.77
N TYR A 104 20.43 4.78 -11.45
CA TYR A 104 21.05 3.47 -11.46
C TYR A 104 21.42 3.10 -12.89
N THR A 105 22.64 2.61 -13.07
CA THR A 105 23.13 2.11 -14.35
C THR A 105 23.62 0.69 -14.10
N PRO A 106 22.99 -0.35 -14.69
CA PRO A 106 23.45 -1.72 -14.54
C PRO A 106 24.81 -1.90 -15.22
N ASP A 107 25.65 -2.74 -14.63
CA ASP A 107 26.91 -3.17 -15.24
C ASP A 107 26.63 -4.28 -16.26
N THR A 108 26.83 -3.96 -17.55
CA THR A 108 26.58 -4.88 -18.66
C THR A 108 27.83 -5.62 -19.12
N SER A 109 28.97 -5.45 -18.43
CA SER A 109 30.27 -6.01 -18.86
C SER A 109 30.20 -7.54 -19.04
N GLN A 110 29.54 -8.25 -18.13
CA GLN A 110 29.39 -9.71 -18.24
C GLN A 110 28.46 -10.13 -19.38
N ILE A 111 27.40 -9.36 -19.65
CA ILE A 111 26.51 -9.62 -20.79
C ILE A 111 27.30 -9.48 -22.09
N ARG A 112 28.09 -8.42 -22.21
CA ARG A 112 28.97 -8.18 -23.37
C ARG A 112 29.97 -9.32 -23.55
N GLU A 113 30.67 -9.70 -22.48
CA GLU A 113 31.70 -10.76 -22.53
C GLU A 113 31.11 -12.10 -22.97
N ARG A 114 30.00 -12.53 -22.36
CA ARG A 114 29.32 -13.79 -22.70
C ARG A 114 28.83 -13.79 -24.14
N LEU A 115 28.19 -12.70 -24.59
CA LEU A 115 27.66 -12.60 -25.94
C LEU A 115 28.79 -12.56 -26.99
N ASN A 116 29.86 -11.80 -26.74
CA ASN A 116 31.01 -11.77 -27.65
C ASN A 116 31.66 -13.15 -27.76
N SER A 117 31.87 -13.83 -26.63
CA SER A 117 32.42 -15.20 -26.62
C SER A 117 31.54 -16.18 -27.40
N ASN A 118 30.22 -16.09 -27.25
CA ASN A 118 29.29 -16.93 -28.00
C ASN A 118 29.34 -16.67 -29.52
N ILE A 119 29.48 -15.40 -29.93
CA ILE A 119 29.63 -15.01 -31.34
C ILE A 119 30.93 -15.57 -31.92
N GLU A 120 32.05 -15.43 -31.21
CA GLU A 120 33.35 -15.95 -31.62
C GLU A 120 33.37 -17.48 -31.70
N ASP A 121 32.72 -18.16 -30.76
CA ASP A 121 32.56 -19.62 -30.78
C ASP A 121 31.71 -20.07 -31.98
N TYR A 122 30.62 -19.36 -32.26
CA TYR A 122 29.78 -19.62 -33.43
C TYR A 122 30.55 -19.44 -34.74
N ALA A 123 31.31 -18.35 -34.87
CA ALA A 123 32.13 -18.09 -36.06
C ALA A 123 33.19 -19.18 -36.25
N ARG A 124 33.90 -19.58 -35.19
CA ARG A 124 34.89 -20.67 -35.22
C ARG A 124 34.27 -21.99 -35.64
N LYS A 125 33.14 -22.39 -35.05
CA LYS A 125 32.44 -23.66 -35.38
C LYS A 125 31.98 -23.71 -36.83
N ASN A 126 31.65 -22.56 -37.41
CA ASN A 126 31.13 -22.45 -38.78
C ASN A 126 32.20 -22.04 -39.81
N ASN A 127 33.48 -21.97 -39.42
CA ASN A 127 34.60 -21.55 -40.28
C ASN A 127 34.40 -20.15 -40.90
N ILE A 128 33.86 -19.22 -40.13
CA ILE A 128 33.65 -17.81 -40.53
C ILE A 128 34.85 -17.00 -40.04
N GLU A 129 35.59 -16.37 -40.95
CA GLU A 129 36.64 -15.43 -40.58
C GLU A 129 36.05 -14.08 -40.13
N ILE A 130 36.44 -13.63 -38.93
CA ILE A 130 36.09 -12.31 -38.40
C ILE A 130 37.22 -11.34 -38.75
N GLY A 131 37.02 -10.55 -39.80
CA GLY A 131 37.89 -9.44 -40.15
C GLY A 131 37.62 -8.19 -39.29
N THR A 132 38.44 -7.16 -39.48
CA THR A 132 38.35 -5.90 -38.71
C THR A 132 37.00 -5.18 -38.88
N GLN A 133 36.43 -5.19 -40.09
CA GLN A 133 35.12 -4.59 -40.35
C GLN A 133 33.99 -5.36 -39.64
N GLN A 134 34.07 -6.68 -39.64
CA GLN A 134 33.12 -7.56 -38.93
C GLN A 134 33.22 -7.34 -37.42
N GLN A 135 34.42 -7.19 -36.87
CA GLN A 135 34.60 -6.88 -35.45
C GLN A 135 33.94 -5.56 -35.06
N THR A 136 34.10 -4.50 -35.87
CA THR A 136 33.41 -3.22 -35.62
C THR A 136 31.88 -3.37 -35.64
N ALA A 137 31.35 -4.19 -36.55
CA ALA A 137 29.91 -4.45 -36.60
C ALA A 137 29.42 -5.24 -35.37
N ILE A 138 30.20 -6.23 -34.92
CA ILE A 138 29.95 -6.98 -33.67
C ILE A 138 29.96 -6.02 -32.48
N ASP A 139 30.95 -5.14 -32.35
CA ASP A 139 31.03 -4.18 -31.23
C ASP A 139 29.83 -3.22 -31.20
N GLY A 140 29.40 -2.75 -32.37
CA GLY A 140 28.19 -1.93 -32.51
C GLY A 140 26.93 -2.70 -32.09
N PHE A 141 26.81 -3.97 -32.48
CA PHE A 141 25.71 -4.83 -32.06
C PHE A 141 25.72 -5.11 -30.55
N LEU A 142 26.88 -5.43 -29.95
CA LEU A 142 27.03 -5.63 -28.51
C LEU A 142 26.54 -4.40 -27.75
N THR A 143 26.91 -3.20 -28.22
CA THR A 143 26.42 -1.93 -27.65
C THR A 143 24.90 -1.81 -27.75
N GLN A 144 24.31 -2.16 -28.89
CA GLN A 144 22.86 -2.14 -29.07
C GLN A 144 22.14 -3.10 -28.11
N ILE A 145 22.71 -4.27 -27.84
CA ILE A 145 22.17 -5.23 -26.86
C ILE A 145 22.23 -4.67 -25.44
N GLU A 146 23.36 -4.06 -25.04
CA GLU A 146 23.49 -3.43 -23.73
C GLU A 146 22.52 -2.27 -23.54
N ASP A 147 22.33 -1.44 -24.56
CA ASP A 147 21.40 -0.32 -24.52
C ASP A 147 19.94 -0.81 -24.43
N ASN A 148 19.61 -1.87 -25.18
CA ASN A 148 18.31 -2.52 -25.07
C ASN A 148 18.07 -3.10 -23.65
N TYR A 149 19.09 -3.75 -23.07
CA TYR A 149 19.04 -4.25 -21.71
C TYR A 149 18.74 -3.12 -20.72
N LYS A 150 19.55 -2.05 -20.74
CA LYS A 150 19.41 -0.87 -19.87
C LYS A 150 18.03 -0.21 -20.02
N SER A 151 17.54 -0.07 -21.24
CA SER A 151 16.22 0.53 -21.53
C SER A 151 15.07 -0.32 -20.99
N SER A 152 15.18 -1.65 -21.10
CA SER A 152 14.15 -2.61 -20.67
C SER A 152 13.92 -2.62 -19.15
N LEU A 153 14.93 -2.22 -18.36
CA LEU A 153 14.80 -2.14 -16.90
C LEU A 153 13.96 -0.94 -16.42
N GLY A 154 13.67 0.01 -17.30
CA GLY A 154 12.95 1.23 -16.97
C GLY A 154 11.47 1.00 -16.65
N ILE A 155 10.96 1.66 -15.61
CA ILE A 155 9.54 1.66 -15.26
C ILE A 155 8.91 2.98 -15.73
N THR A 156 8.11 2.98 -16.80
CA THR A 156 7.59 4.20 -17.47
C THR A 156 6.87 5.20 -16.54
N PHE A 157 6.11 4.77 -15.53
CA PHE A 157 5.40 5.66 -14.60
C PHE A 157 6.17 6.02 -13.33
N ILE A 158 7.41 5.54 -13.15
CA ILE A 158 8.07 5.61 -11.84
C ILE A 158 8.32 7.03 -11.37
N ASN A 159 8.60 7.96 -12.28
CA ASN A 159 8.81 9.37 -11.92
C ASN A 159 7.54 10.01 -11.34
N TYR A 160 6.36 9.66 -11.88
CA TYR A 160 5.08 10.10 -11.31
C TYR A 160 4.86 9.49 -9.93
N TYR A 161 5.13 8.19 -9.78
CA TYR A 161 5.02 7.51 -8.50
C TYR A 161 5.95 8.12 -7.43
N VAL A 162 7.22 8.33 -7.75
CA VAL A 162 8.24 8.93 -6.87
C VAL A 162 7.82 10.34 -6.45
N SER A 163 7.31 11.14 -7.38
CA SER A 163 6.80 12.48 -7.08
C SER A 163 5.64 12.45 -6.08
N MET A 164 4.64 11.60 -6.34
CA MET A 164 3.49 11.43 -5.44
C MET A 164 3.91 10.91 -4.06
N ARG A 165 4.84 9.95 -4.02
CA ARG A 165 5.38 9.40 -2.78
C ARG A 165 6.15 10.45 -1.98
N LYS A 166 7.04 11.24 -2.60
CA LYS A 166 7.77 12.32 -1.92
C LYS A 166 6.81 13.36 -1.32
N MET A 167 5.76 13.71 -2.05
CA MET A 167 4.70 14.58 -1.53
C MET A 167 4.01 13.96 -0.32
N PHE A 168 3.64 12.67 -0.40
CA PHE A 168 3.03 11.93 0.69
C PHE A 168 3.94 11.86 1.92
N ASP A 169 5.20 11.43 1.77
CA ASP A 169 6.18 11.30 2.86
C ASP A 169 6.41 12.65 3.57
N ASN A 170 6.43 13.76 2.83
CA ASN A 170 6.61 15.09 3.40
C ASN A 170 5.42 15.56 4.27
N ILE A 171 4.20 15.12 3.97
CA ILE A 171 2.98 15.52 4.69
C ILE A 171 2.52 14.47 5.70
N TYR A 172 2.84 13.20 5.51
CA TYR A 172 2.25 12.06 6.23
C TYR A 172 2.33 12.23 7.74
N PHE A 173 3.54 12.35 8.30
CA PHE A 173 3.72 12.46 9.75
C PHE A 173 3.09 13.74 10.33
N LYS A 174 3.14 14.86 9.59
CA LYS A 174 2.58 16.15 10.02
C LYS A 174 1.06 16.09 10.13
N VAL A 175 0.41 15.57 9.08
CA VAL A 175 -1.05 15.44 9.02
C VAL A 175 -1.53 14.38 10.00
N LEU A 176 -0.83 13.24 10.10
CA LEU A 176 -1.18 12.18 11.04
C LEU A 176 -1.12 12.67 12.49
N ALA A 177 -0.04 13.38 12.88
CA ALA A 177 0.08 13.96 14.21
C ALA A 177 -1.02 14.99 14.51
N ALA A 178 -1.34 15.87 13.56
CA ALA A 178 -2.44 16.83 13.70
C ALA A 178 -3.80 16.12 13.90
N ILE A 179 -4.08 15.09 13.11
CA ILE A 179 -5.31 14.29 13.24
C ILE A 179 -5.38 13.62 14.61
N LEU A 180 -4.30 13.03 15.11
CA LEU A 180 -4.27 12.39 16.43
C LEU A 180 -4.57 13.40 17.55
N VAL A 181 -4.02 14.61 17.48
CA VAL A 181 -4.32 15.69 18.44
C VAL A 181 -5.80 16.06 18.39
N LEU A 182 -6.37 16.23 17.18
CA LEU A 182 -7.80 16.56 17.02
C LEU A 182 -8.71 15.42 17.51
N ILE A 183 -8.33 14.16 17.30
CA ILE A 183 -9.04 12.99 17.84
C ILE A 183 -9.04 13.03 19.37
N MET A 184 -7.89 13.28 20.00
CA MET A 184 -7.79 13.37 21.46
C MET A 184 -8.68 14.49 22.03
N ILE A 185 -8.69 15.66 21.38
CA ILE A 185 -9.56 16.79 21.77
C ILE A 185 -11.04 16.41 21.63
N ALA A 186 -11.44 15.82 20.51
CA ALA A 186 -12.82 15.41 20.27
C ALA A 186 -13.29 14.36 21.30
N VAL A 187 -12.47 13.36 21.58
CA VAL A 187 -12.74 12.34 22.61
C VAL A 187 -12.84 12.97 24.00
N PHE A 188 -11.93 13.89 24.35
CA PHE A 188 -11.96 14.59 25.63
C PHE A 188 -13.25 15.40 25.81
N ILE A 189 -13.68 16.14 24.78
CA ILE A 189 -14.94 16.89 24.80
C ILE A 189 -16.12 15.94 25.02
N ILE A 190 -16.21 14.83 24.27
CA ILE A 190 -17.31 13.86 24.40
C ILE A 190 -17.37 13.26 25.81
N ILE A 191 -16.22 12.91 26.41
CA ILE A 191 -16.15 12.33 27.76
C ILE A 191 -16.57 13.37 28.81
N LYS A 192 -16.02 14.59 28.74
CA LYS A 192 -16.31 15.66 29.70
C LYS A 192 -17.77 16.10 29.67
N ASP A 193 -18.42 16.04 28.50
CA ASP A 193 -19.81 16.43 28.32
C ASP A 193 -20.81 15.51 29.06
N HIS A 194 -20.40 14.26 29.37
CA HIS A 194 -21.27 13.24 29.93
C HIS A 194 -20.92 12.88 31.37
N ARG A 195 -21.91 13.00 32.26
CA ARG A 195 -21.81 12.52 33.65
C ARG A 195 -21.48 11.02 33.75
N TYR A 196 -21.91 10.22 32.78
CA TYR A 196 -21.65 8.77 32.76
C TYR A 196 -20.83 8.37 31.54
N VAL A 197 -19.67 7.76 31.78
CA VAL A 197 -18.70 7.36 30.75
C VAL A 197 -19.32 6.45 29.67
N HIS A 198 -20.22 5.53 30.04
CA HIS A 198 -20.89 4.66 29.06
C HIS A 198 -21.76 5.43 28.03
N ARG A 199 -22.21 6.66 28.35
CA ARG A 199 -22.92 7.50 27.37
C ARG A 199 -21.95 8.12 26.38
N ALA A 200 -20.81 8.62 26.86
CA ALA A 200 -19.72 9.13 26.02
C ALA A 200 -19.17 8.05 25.06
N ILE A 201 -18.93 6.83 25.55
CA ILE A 201 -18.39 5.73 24.72
C ILE A 201 -19.32 5.36 23.56
N ARG A 202 -20.65 5.50 23.71
CA ARG A 202 -21.59 5.26 22.60
C ARG A 202 -21.34 6.22 21.43
N TYR A 203 -21.08 7.49 21.71
CA TYR A 203 -20.77 8.49 20.71
C TYR A 203 -19.47 8.18 19.98
N ILE A 204 -18.43 7.78 20.73
CA ILE A 204 -17.16 7.31 20.15
C ILE A 204 -17.38 6.07 19.28
N THR A 205 -18.22 5.14 19.73
CA THR A 205 -18.59 3.93 18.97
C THR A 205 -19.28 4.28 17.66
N TYR A 206 -20.20 5.25 17.66
CA TYR A 206 -20.85 5.70 16.43
C TYR A 206 -19.84 6.31 15.46
N SER A 207 -18.86 7.08 15.97
CA SER A 207 -17.79 7.64 15.16
C SER A 207 -16.88 6.57 14.54
N THR A 208 -16.46 5.56 15.31
CA THR A 208 -15.60 4.48 14.81
C THR A 208 -16.34 3.60 13.80
N LEU A 209 -17.63 3.34 14.03
CA LEU A 209 -18.47 2.57 13.11
C LEU A 209 -18.70 3.33 11.79
N ALA A 210 -18.96 4.64 11.86
CA ALA A 210 -19.06 5.49 10.68
C ALA A 210 -17.73 5.54 9.91
N ALA A 211 -16.60 5.63 10.61
CA ALA A 211 -15.28 5.60 9.99
C ALA A 211 -14.99 4.27 9.27
N ALA A 212 -15.43 3.14 9.83
CA ALA A 212 -15.33 1.84 9.17
C ALA A 212 -16.05 1.84 7.81
N TYR A 213 -17.27 2.35 7.75
CA TYR A 213 -18.03 2.43 6.49
C TYR A 213 -17.40 3.42 5.50
N MET A 214 -17.02 4.62 5.97
CA MET A 214 -16.42 5.65 5.13
C MET A 214 -15.08 5.21 4.52
N THR A 215 -14.29 4.42 5.24
CA THR A 215 -13.01 3.90 4.75
C THR A 215 -13.14 2.62 3.92
N GLY A 216 -14.16 1.80 4.17
CA GLY A 216 -14.30 0.49 3.52
C GLY A 216 -15.14 0.47 2.25
N ILE A 217 -16.25 1.22 2.19
CA ILE A 217 -17.25 1.07 1.12
C ILE A 217 -16.66 1.40 -0.25
N ILE A 218 -16.00 2.56 -0.40
CA ILE A 218 -15.48 3.00 -1.69
C ILE A 218 -14.36 2.07 -2.18
N PRO A 219 -13.32 1.74 -1.38
CA PRO A 219 -12.28 0.82 -1.82
C PRO A 219 -12.81 -0.58 -2.14
N MET A 220 -13.75 -1.10 -1.35
CA MET A 220 -14.39 -2.38 -1.63
C MET A 220 -15.18 -2.36 -2.93
N TYR A 221 -15.95 -1.29 -3.19
CA TYR A 221 -16.67 -1.11 -4.43
C TYR A 221 -15.73 -1.09 -5.65
N LEU A 222 -14.62 -0.34 -5.57
CA LEU A 222 -13.61 -0.28 -6.63
C LEU A 222 -12.96 -1.65 -6.86
N TYR A 223 -12.63 -2.37 -5.78
CA TYR A 223 -12.04 -3.70 -5.84
C TYR A 223 -12.96 -4.71 -6.55
N ILE A 224 -14.24 -4.74 -6.17
CA ILE A 224 -15.23 -5.65 -6.77
C ILE A 224 -15.51 -5.28 -8.23
N LYS A 225 -15.72 -3.99 -8.54
CA LYS A 225 -16.05 -3.55 -9.89
C LYS A 225 -14.87 -3.61 -10.84
N GLY A 226 -13.64 -3.54 -10.33
CA GLY A 226 -12.43 -3.63 -11.14
C GLY A 226 -12.35 -2.58 -12.25
N ILE A 227 -12.85 -1.35 -12.02
CA ILE A 227 -12.89 -0.29 -13.04
C ILE A 227 -11.48 0.00 -13.58
N TYR A 228 -10.47 -0.06 -12.71
CA TYR A 228 -9.05 0.11 -13.05
C TYR A 228 -8.49 -1.00 -13.93
N ARG A 229 -9.18 -2.15 -14.08
CA ARG A 229 -8.76 -3.26 -14.96
C ARG A 229 -9.01 -2.99 -16.44
N ARG A 230 -9.73 -1.92 -16.78
CA ARG A 230 -10.06 -1.54 -18.17
C ARG A 230 -8.99 -0.70 -18.86
N LEU A 231 -7.87 -0.42 -18.18
CA LEU A 231 -6.78 0.36 -18.74
C LEU A 231 -6.04 -0.46 -19.80
N ALA A 232 -5.95 0.06 -21.01
CA ALA A 232 -5.16 -0.54 -22.08
C ALA A 232 -3.68 -0.20 -21.88
N ILE A 233 -2.97 -1.10 -21.19
CA ILE A 233 -1.55 -0.94 -20.89
C ILE A 233 -0.80 -2.14 -21.47
N SER A 234 0.22 -1.85 -22.27
CA SER A 234 1.14 -2.82 -22.83
C SER A 234 2.54 -2.52 -22.29
N PRO A 235 3.38 -3.54 -22.04
CA PRO A 235 3.13 -4.97 -22.18
C PRO A 235 2.31 -5.60 -21.05
N ALA A 236 1.88 -6.86 -21.22
CA ALA A 236 0.98 -7.55 -20.29
C ALA A 236 1.55 -7.70 -18.87
N TYR A 237 2.86 -7.95 -18.72
CA TYR A 237 3.50 -8.06 -17.40
C TYR A 237 3.44 -6.74 -16.62
N TYR A 238 3.48 -5.61 -17.33
CA TYR A 238 3.37 -4.27 -16.75
C TYR A 238 1.95 -3.97 -16.30
N TYR A 239 0.97 -4.28 -17.15
CA TYR A 239 -0.45 -4.22 -16.79
C TYR A 239 -0.74 -5.07 -15.55
N ASN A 240 -0.30 -6.33 -15.53
CA ASN A 240 -0.52 -7.24 -14.41
C ASN A 240 0.08 -6.70 -13.11
N MET A 241 1.28 -6.12 -13.17
CA MET A 241 1.92 -5.50 -12.00
C MET A 241 1.07 -4.35 -11.44
N LEU A 242 0.60 -3.45 -12.31
CA LEU A 242 -0.23 -2.32 -11.91
C LEU A 242 -1.56 -2.75 -11.31
N ILE A 243 -2.25 -3.69 -11.95
CA ILE A 243 -3.49 -4.27 -11.43
C ILE A 243 -3.25 -4.91 -10.07
N LYS A 244 -2.13 -5.60 -9.89
CA LYS A 244 -1.85 -6.28 -8.63
C LYS A 244 -1.47 -5.32 -7.50
N THR A 245 -0.77 -4.24 -7.81
CA THR A 245 -0.53 -3.15 -6.86
C THR A 245 -1.84 -2.47 -6.45
N ALA A 246 -2.74 -2.21 -7.41
CA ALA A 246 -4.05 -1.62 -7.14
C ALA A 246 -4.92 -2.55 -6.25
N ASP A 247 -5.01 -3.84 -6.59
CA ASP A 247 -5.71 -4.84 -5.78
C ASP A 247 -5.22 -4.82 -4.32
N LYS A 248 -3.90 -4.92 -4.12
CA LYS A 248 -3.31 -4.97 -2.77
C LYS A 248 -3.54 -3.67 -2.00
N SER A 249 -3.44 -2.53 -2.68
CA SER A 249 -3.67 -1.21 -2.08
C SER A 249 -5.13 -1.05 -1.65
N LEU A 250 -6.08 -1.45 -2.49
CA LEU A 250 -7.51 -1.42 -2.16
C LEU A 250 -7.83 -2.31 -0.95
N LEU A 251 -7.23 -3.50 -0.89
CA LEU A 251 -7.38 -4.40 0.25
C LEU A 251 -6.83 -3.82 1.56
N MET A 252 -5.77 -2.99 1.53
CA MET A 252 -5.28 -2.33 2.75
C MET A 252 -6.33 -1.40 3.37
N PHE A 253 -7.09 -0.65 2.58
CA PHE A 253 -8.19 0.15 3.10
C PHE A 253 -9.32 -0.71 3.68
N VAL A 254 -9.59 -1.88 3.08
CA VAL A 254 -10.56 -2.85 3.61
C VAL A 254 -10.09 -3.39 4.97
N TYR A 255 -8.80 -3.72 5.13
CA TYR A 255 -8.26 -4.16 6.43
C TYR A 255 -8.36 -3.08 7.50
N ILE A 256 -8.17 -1.81 7.15
CA ILE A 256 -8.37 -0.68 8.08
C ILE A 256 -9.84 -0.52 8.47
N SER A 257 -10.75 -0.70 7.51
CA SER A 257 -12.19 -0.73 7.78
C SER A 257 -12.55 -1.86 8.76
N ILE A 258 -12.01 -3.07 8.54
CA ILE A 258 -12.18 -4.22 9.45
C ILE A 258 -11.62 -3.89 10.84
N PHE A 259 -10.45 -3.27 10.93
CA PHE A 259 -9.89 -2.81 12.20
C PHE A 259 -10.85 -1.88 12.94
N PHE A 260 -11.46 -0.91 12.27
CA PHE A 260 -12.46 -0.02 12.89
C PHE A 260 -13.73 -0.77 13.30
N LEU A 261 -14.17 -1.79 12.57
CA LEU A 261 -15.30 -2.64 12.97
C LEU A 261 -14.99 -3.41 14.25
N VAL A 262 -13.80 -4.02 14.34
CA VAL A 262 -13.33 -4.74 15.53
C VAL A 262 -13.21 -3.80 16.73
N LEU A 263 -12.63 -2.62 16.53
CA LEU A 263 -12.55 -1.58 17.56
C LEU A 263 -13.95 -1.17 18.05
N SER A 264 -14.90 -0.97 17.12
CA SER A 264 -16.29 -0.62 17.45
C SER A 264 -16.97 -1.72 18.26
N ALA A 265 -16.79 -2.99 17.90
CA ALA A 265 -17.32 -4.13 18.66
C ALA A 265 -16.78 -4.15 20.11
N GLY A 266 -15.48 -3.88 20.29
CA GLY A 266 -14.87 -3.74 21.61
C GLY A 266 -15.48 -2.60 22.43
N LEU A 267 -15.72 -1.43 21.82
CA LEU A 267 -16.36 -0.28 22.48
C LEU A 267 -17.83 -0.54 22.85
N ILE A 268 -18.56 -1.32 22.04
CA ILE A 268 -19.92 -1.77 22.36
C ILE A 268 -19.89 -2.66 23.61
N ALA A 269 -19.00 -3.64 23.66
CA ALA A 269 -18.85 -4.51 24.82
C ALA A 269 -18.51 -3.71 26.10
N LEU A 270 -17.56 -2.77 25.99
CA LEU A 270 -17.18 -1.86 27.08
C LEU A 270 -18.37 -1.02 27.59
N THR A 271 -19.20 -0.51 26.66
CA THR A 271 -20.42 0.24 26.99
C THR A 271 -21.39 -0.60 27.84
N ILE A 272 -21.57 -1.88 27.49
CA ILE A 272 -22.45 -2.80 28.21
C ILE A 272 -21.91 -3.07 29.62
N ILE A 273 -20.62 -3.34 29.75
CA ILE A 273 -19.95 -3.61 31.04
C ILE A 273 -20.10 -2.42 31.99
N LEU A 274 -19.77 -1.20 31.52
CA LEU A 274 -19.86 0.00 32.34
C LEU A 274 -21.29 0.33 32.76
N LYS A 275 -22.28 0.08 31.89
CA LYS A 275 -23.70 0.25 32.22
C LYS A 275 -24.13 -0.73 33.32
N ASN A 276 -23.71 -2.00 33.21
CA ASN A 276 -24.06 -3.03 34.20
C ASN A 276 -23.41 -2.79 35.55
N ASN A 277 -22.15 -2.34 35.59
CA ASN A 277 -21.46 -2.01 36.83
C ASN A 277 -22.12 -0.85 37.58
N LEU A 278 -22.61 0.17 36.86
CA LEU A 278 -23.36 1.27 37.48
C LEU A 278 -24.69 0.79 38.08
N LYS A 279 -25.41 -0.11 37.38
CA LYS A 279 -26.64 -0.71 37.91
C LYS A 279 -26.39 -1.51 39.19
N LYS A 280 -25.34 -2.34 39.22
CA LYS A 280 -24.94 -3.12 40.41
C LYS A 280 -24.60 -2.22 41.61
N LYS A 281 -23.87 -1.12 41.38
CA LYS A 281 -23.56 -0.15 42.45
C LYS A 281 -24.82 0.52 43.00
N ALA A 282 -25.77 0.88 42.14
CA ALA A 282 -27.04 1.47 42.56
C ALA A 282 -27.96 0.48 43.31
N SER A 283 -27.92 -0.82 42.98
CA SER A 283 -28.71 -1.82 43.71
C SER A 283 -28.15 -2.12 45.11
N HIS A 284 -26.82 -2.13 45.28
CA HIS A 284 -26.20 -2.33 46.60
C HIS A 284 -26.39 -1.15 47.55
N SER A 285 -26.43 0.10 47.06
CA SER A 285 -26.71 1.26 47.92
C SER A 285 -28.15 1.28 48.44
N HIS A 286 -29.12 0.78 47.67
CA HIS A 286 -30.51 0.71 48.11
C HIS A 286 -30.76 -0.37 49.19
N THR A 287 -30.03 -1.49 49.13
CA THR A 287 -30.15 -2.58 50.13
C THR A 287 -29.55 -2.20 51.48
N HIS A 288 -28.49 -1.39 51.50
CA HIS A 288 -27.92 -0.86 52.76
C HIS A 288 -28.83 0.17 53.44
N HIS A 289 -29.52 1.03 52.68
CA HIS A 289 -30.44 2.00 53.26
C HIS A 289 -31.72 1.35 53.81
N SER A 290 -32.24 0.28 53.18
CA SER A 290 -33.41 -0.42 53.70
C SER A 290 -33.12 -1.18 55.00
N HIS A 291 -31.90 -1.68 55.20
CA HIS A 291 -31.53 -2.35 56.46
C HIS A 291 -31.38 -1.36 57.63
N HIS A 292 -30.92 -0.13 57.37
CA HIS A 292 -30.82 0.89 58.42
C HIS A 292 -32.19 1.44 58.85
N SER A 293 -33.13 1.61 57.92
CA SER A 293 -34.49 2.08 58.24
C SER A 293 -35.35 1.06 58.99
N HIS A 294 -35.02 -0.24 58.91
CA HIS A 294 -35.70 -1.27 59.69
C HIS A 294 -35.19 -1.34 61.13
N HIS A 295 -33.94 -0.96 61.41
CA HIS A 295 -33.40 -0.93 62.77
C HIS A 295 -33.86 0.29 63.57
N GLU A 296 -34.16 1.42 62.93
CA GLU A 296 -34.70 2.62 63.62
C GLU A 296 -36.22 2.57 63.88
N ALA A 297 -36.94 1.57 63.35
CA ALA A 297 -38.38 1.41 63.57
C ALA A 297 -38.72 0.37 64.65
N GLU A 298 -37.72 -0.27 65.27
CA GLU A 298 -37.86 -1.26 66.34
C GLU A 298 -37.33 -0.79 67.72
N GLU A 299 -36.98 0.50 67.87
CA GLU A 299 -36.78 1.19 69.16
C GLU A 299 -37.96 2.13 69.48
#